data_AF-A0A1M6BTX4-F1
#
_entry.id   AF-A0A1M6BTX4-F1
#
_cell.length_a   1.000
_cell.length_b   1.000
_cell.length_c   1.000
_cell.angle_alpha   90.00
_cell.angle_beta   90.00
_cell.angle_gamma   90.00
#
_symmetry.space_group_name_H-M   'P 1'
#
loop_
_entity.id
_entity.type
_entity.pdbx_description
1 polymer ?
#
loop_
_entity_poly.entity_id
_entity_poly.type
_entity_poly.pdbx_seq_one_letter_code
_entity_poly.pdbx_strand_id
1 'polypeptide(L)'
;MIISSENLLDIINAKGIENSIYQKAEILQIAICDYPGPVQEPIHFLNILEKEIGNPLTFDRIHSYQTKLDLNKDGWKAESLSVILHIFNGDKNLKLNEILEALSSFYFTNKNTFESF
;
A
#
# COMPACT_ATOMS: atom_id res chain seq x y z
N MET A 1 -9.04 0.26 -13.79
CA MET A 1 -7.68 -0.29 -13.98
C MET A 1 -6.96 -0.16 -12.64
N ILE A 2 -6.23 -1.18 -12.21
CA ILE A 2 -5.49 -1.14 -10.93
C ILE A 2 -4.08 -0.66 -11.22
N ILE A 3 -3.56 0.23 -10.37
CA ILE A 3 -2.20 0.75 -10.46
C ILE A 3 -1.15 -0.37 -10.28
N SER A 4 -0.11 -0.38 -11.12
CA SER A 4 1.05 -1.28 -10.96
C SER A 4 2.11 -0.68 -10.03
N SER A 5 3.12 -1.48 -9.66
CA SER A 5 4.29 -0.98 -8.94
C SER A 5 5.06 0.09 -9.72
N GLU A 6 5.20 -0.07 -11.04
CA GLU A 6 5.82 0.98 -11.88
C GLU A 6 5.04 2.29 -11.81
N ASN A 7 3.70 2.22 -11.88
CA ASN A 7 2.87 3.42 -11.79
C ASN A 7 2.92 4.07 -10.39
N LEU A 8 3.13 3.29 -9.31
CA LEU A 8 3.42 3.86 -7.99
C LEU A 8 4.74 4.62 -7.98
N LEU A 9 5.79 4.08 -8.60
CA LEU A 9 7.08 4.75 -8.73
C LEU A 9 6.96 6.05 -9.54
N ASP A 10 6.14 6.08 -10.60
CA ASP A 10 5.86 7.30 -11.36
C ASP A 10 5.24 8.39 -10.47
N ILE A 11 4.27 8.03 -9.61
CA ILE A 11 3.69 8.97 -8.62
C ILE A 11 4.76 9.49 -7.66
N ILE A 12 5.60 8.60 -7.13
CA ILE A 12 6.64 8.94 -6.14
C ILE A 12 7.69 9.87 -6.75
N ASN A 13 8.05 9.66 -8.01
CA ASN A 13 9.08 10.46 -8.70
C ASN A 13 8.54 11.78 -9.28
N ALA A 14 7.22 11.93 -9.40
CA ALA A 14 6.61 13.12 -9.98
C ALA A 14 6.71 14.35 -9.07
N LYS A 15 7.04 15.50 -9.67
CA LYS A 15 7.10 16.79 -8.98
C LYS A 15 5.70 17.41 -8.86
N GLY A 16 5.41 18.03 -7.72
CA GLY A 16 4.17 18.79 -7.50
C GLY A 16 2.93 17.94 -7.22
N ILE A 17 3.11 16.66 -6.92
CA ILE A 17 2.03 15.78 -6.47
C ILE A 17 1.55 16.21 -5.08
N GLU A 18 0.25 16.08 -4.83
CA GLU A 18 -0.33 16.33 -3.51
C GLU A 18 0.35 15.42 -2.47
N ASN A 19 0.78 16.02 -1.34
CA ASN A 19 1.52 15.31 -0.30
C ASN A 19 0.79 14.06 0.22
N SER A 20 -0.55 14.08 0.27
CA SER A 20 -1.34 12.94 0.73
C SER A 20 -1.28 11.74 -0.24
N ILE A 21 -1.26 12.00 -1.55
CA ILE A 21 -1.14 10.98 -2.60
C ILE A 21 0.27 10.41 -2.62
N TYR A 22 1.28 11.28 -2.57
CA TYR A 22 2.69 10.89 -2.47
C TYR A 22 2.92 9.95 -1.28
N GLN A 23 2.49 10.35 -0.08
CA GLN A 23 2.69 9.56 1.14
C GLN A 23 2.02 8.19 1.05
N LYS A 24 0.79 8.12 0.52
CA LYS A 24 0.09 6.84 0.34
C LYS A 24 0.80 5.92 -0.65
N ALA A 25 1.30 6.47 -1.77
CA ALA A 25 2.04 5.71 -2.75
C ALA A 25 3.38 5.20 -2.19
N GLU A 26 4.13 6.07 -1.50
CA GLU A 26 5.41 5.74 -0.86
C GLU A 26 5.25 4.66 0.22
N ILE A 27 4.28 4.82 1.13
CA ILE A 27 4.00 3.84 2.18
C ILE A 27 3.63 2.48 1.57
N LEU A 28 2.77 2.47 0.54
CA LEU A 28 2.38 1.23 -0.13
C LEU A 28 3.57 0.57 -0.81
N GLN A 29 4.41 1.34 -1.51
CA GLN A 29 5.60 0.83 -2.19
C GLN A 29 6.60 0.21 -1.21
N ILE A 30 6.89 0.88 -0.08
CA ILE A 30 7.79 0.37 0.95
C ILE A 30 7.22 -0.92 1.56
N ALA A 31 5.94 -0.91 1.93
CA ALA A 31 5.29 -2.09 2.51
C ALA A 31 5.33 -3.31 1.56
N ILE A 32 5.15 -3.09 0.25
CA ILE A 32 5.28 -4.14 -0.78
C ILE A 32 6.71 -4.68 -0.82
N CYS A 33 7.72 -3.81 -0.83
CA CYS A 33 9.13 -4.20 -0.89
C CYS A 33 9.59 -4.99 0.35
N ASP A 34 9.07 -4.64 1.53
CA ASP A 34 9.47 -5.27 2.79
C ASP A 34 8.70 -6.57 3.08
N TYR A 35 7.61 -6.85 2.37
CA TYR A 35 6.81 -8.05 2.65
C TYR A 35 7.51 -9.33 2.18
N PRO A 36 7.59 -10.39 3.01
CA PRO A 36 8.25 -11.62 2.61
C PRO A 36 7.51 -12.33 1.47
N GLY A 37 8.22 -12.62 0.38
CA GLY A 37 7.72 -13.39 -0.76
C GLY A 37 7.74 -12.61 -2.08
N PRO A 38 7.24 -13.20 -3.18
CA PRO A 38 7.26 -12.57 -4.50
C PRO A 38 6.12 -11.55 -4.66
N VAL A 39 6.03 -10.58 -3.76
CA VAL A 39 5.05 -9.49 -3.86
C VAL A 39 5.58 -8.46 -4.84
N GLN A 40 5.13 -8.53 -6.09
CA GLN A 40 5.59 -7.65 -7.16
C GLN A 40 4.62 -6.52 -7.49
N GLU A 41 3.33 -6.67 -7.13
CA GLU A 41 2.28 -5.72 -7.50
C GLU A 41 1.39 -5.38 -6.30
N PRO A 42 0.80 -4.18 -6.27
CA PRO A 42 -0.11 -3.78 -5.19
C PRO A 42 -1.28 -4.73 -5.01
N ILE A 43 -1.86 -5.22 -6.11
CA ILE A 43 -2.98 -6.17 -6.03
C ILE A 43 -2.58 -7.52 -5.44
N HIS A 44 -1.34 -7.98 -5.69
CA HIS A 44 -0.83 -9.21 -5.09
C HIS A 44 -0.67 -9.05 -3.58
N PHE A 45 -0.16 -7.90 -3.14
CA PHE A 45 -0.04 -7.58 -1.72
C PHE A 45 -1.39 -7.60 -1.02
N LEU A 46 -2.40 -6.91 -1.57
CA LEU A 46 -3.75 -6.89 -1.01
C LEU A 46 -4.33 -8.31 -0.94
N ASN A 47 -4.24 -9.09 -2.02
CA ASN A 47 -4.78 -10.45 -2.06
C ASN A 47 -4.12 -11.36 -1.01
N ILE A 48 -2.81 -11.22 -0.77
CA ILE A 48 -2.10 -11.97 0.28
C ILE A 48 -2.63 -11.57 1.65
N LEU A 49 -2.70 -10.27 1.94
CA LEU A 49 -3.19 -9.78 3.22
C LEU A 49 -4.65 -10.18 3.45
N GLU A 50 -5.51 -10.11 2.44
CA GLU A 50 -6.91 -10.55 2.55
C GLU A 50 -7.01 -12.05 2.85
N LYS A 51 -6.12 -12.87 2.28
CA LYS A 51 -6.09 -14.30 2.57
C LYS A 51 -5.67 -14.60 4.01
N GLU A 52 -4.74 -13.82 4.56
CA GLU A 52 -4.18 -14.04 5.91
C GLU A 52 -5.02 -13.38 7.02
N ILE A 53 -5.57 -12.20 6.77
CA ILE A 53 -6.25 -11.32 7.75
C ILE A 53 -7.77 -11.32 7.54
N GLY A 54 -8.22 -11.61 6.32
CA GLY A 54 -9.61 -11.49 5.86
C GLY A 54 -9.98 -10.08 5.42
N ASN A 55 -11.08 -9.98 4.67
CA ASN A 55 -11.64 -8.73 4.16
C ASN A 55 -12.73 -8.18 5.11
N PRO A 56 -12.83 -6.86 5.35
CA PRO A 56 -11.99 -5.80 4.79
C PRO A 56 -10.64 -5.63 5.51
N LEU A 57 -9.64 -5.13 4.78
CA LEU A 57 -8.34 -4.73 5.32
C LEU A 57 -8.42 -3.33 5.95
N THR A 58 -8.88 -3.28 7.19
CA THR A 58 -8.93 -2.06 8.02
C THR A 58 -7.71 -1.95 8.94
N PHE A 59 -7.46 -0.74 9.46
CA PHE A 59 -6.42 -0.51 10.47
C PHE A 59 -6.47 -1.53 11.62
N ASP A 60 -7.64 -1.69 12.24
CA ASP A 60 -7.79 -2.56 13.42
C ASP A 60 -7.49 -4.02 13.12
N ARG A 61 -7.87 -4.51 11.93
CA ARG A 61 -7.65 -5.91 11.54
C ARG A 61 -6.19 -6.17 11.23
N ILE A 62 -5.53 -5.26 10.53
CA ILE A 62 -4.10 -5.35 10.23
C ILE A 62 -3.29 -5.26 11.53
N HIS A 63 -3.60 -4.30 12.40
CA HIS A 63 -2.94 -4.15 13.70
C HIS A 63 -3.16 -5.37 14.62
N SER A 64 -4.40 -5.88 14.68
CA SER A 64 -4.71 -7.09 15.47
C SER A 64 -4.03 -8.35 14.93
N TYR A 65 -3.75 -8.41 13.63
CA TYR A 65 -2.97 -9.50 13.05
C TYR A 65 -1.48 -9.34 13.35
N GLN A 66 -0.94 -8.14 13.16
CA GLN A 66 0.46 -7.80 13.42
C GLN A 66 0.88 -8.12 14.87
N THR A 67 0.03 -7.77 15.85
CA THR A 67 0.29 -8.02 17.28
C THR A 67 0.38 -9.50 17.67
N LYS A 68 0.01 -10.42 16.77
CA LYS A 68 0.05 -11.87 16.98
C LYS A 68 1.24 -12.55 16.28
N LEU A 69 2.05 -11.80 15.53
CA LEU A 69 3.20 -12.34 14.81
C LEU A 69 4.33 -12.74 15.77
N ASP A 70 5.06 -13.81 15.42
CA ASP A 70 6.27 -14.21 16.14
C ASP A 70 7.46 -13.49 15.51
N LEU A 71 7.99 -12.44 16.16
CA LEU A 71 9.03 -11.59 15.58
C LEU A 71 10.33 -12.35 15.19
N ASN A 72 10.59 -13.53 15.75
CA ASN A 72 11.74 -14.34 15.36
C ASN A 72 11.53 -15.04 14.00
N LYS A 73 10.26 -15.26 13.61
CA LYS A 73 9.89 -15.92 12.35
C LYS A 73 9.34 -14.94 11.31
N ASP A 74 8.61 -13.93 11.77
CA ASP A 74 7.78 -13.04 10.99
C ASP A 74 8.32 -11.60 10.96
N GLY A 75 9.60 -11.38 11.28
CA GLY A 75 10.21 -10.05 11.42
C GLY A 75 9.90 -9.10 10.24
N TRP A 76 10.23 -9.51 9.01
CA TRP A 76 9.96 -8.72 7.80
C TRP A 76 8.46 -8.48 7.56
N LYS A 77 7.61 -9.47 7.89
CA LYS A 77 6.16 -9.30 7.83
C LYS A 77 5.71 -8.23 8.82
N ALA A 78 6.20 -8.27 10.06
CA ALA A 78 5.88 -7.28 11.08
C ALA A 78 6.35 -5.87 10.70
N GLU A 79 7.51 -5.74 10.04
CA GLU A 79 8.03 -4.48 9.50
C GLU A 79 7.13 -3.94 8.39
N SER A 80 6.84 -4.74 7.36
CA SER A 80 5.92 -4.36 6.28
C SER A 80 4.54 -3.94 6.80
N LEU A 81 3.98 -4.69 7.77
CA LEU A 81 2.70 -4.33 8.38
C LEU A 81 2.78 -3.06 9.25
N SER A 82 3.93 -2.76 9.86
CA SER A 82 4.12 -1.49 10.59
C SER A 82 4.06 -0.33 9.63
N VAL A 83 4.74 -0.45 8.49
CA VAL A 83 4.75 0.55 7.43
C VAL A 83 3.34 0.77 6.89
N ILE A 84 2.63 -0.30 6.50
CA ILE A 84 1.30 -0.13 5.89
C ILE A 84 0.28 0.46 6.88
N LEU A 85 0.41 0.24 8.18
CA LEU A 85 -0.49 0.85 9.17
C LEU A 85 -0.43 2.39 9.18
N HIS A 86 0.71 2.98 8.77
CA HIS A 86 0.82 4.43 8.62
C HIS A 86 -0.02 4.98 7.47
N ILE A 87 -0.47 4.15 6.52
CA ILE A 87 -1.32 4.60 5.41
C ILE A 87 -2.70 5.10 5.87
N PHE A 88 -3.12 4.66 7.07
CA PHE A 88 -4.37 5.07 7.72
C PHE A 88 -4.19 6.32 8.61
N ASN A 89 -2.99 6.91 8.67
CA ASN A 89 -2.79 8.16 9.40
C ASN A 89 -3.70 9.26 8.80
N GLY A 90 -4.50 9.89 9.66
CA GLY A 90 -5.49 10.90 9.25
C GLY A 90 -6.91 10.35 9.09
N ASP A 91 -7.10 9.08 8.73
CA ASP A 91 -8.41 8.43 8.72
C ASP A 91 -8.32 6.90 8.87
N LYS A 92 -8.66 6.41 10.07
CA LYS A 92 -8.67 4.98 10.40
C LYS A 92 -9.90 4.23 9.89
N ASN A 93 -10.91 4.92 9.35
CA ASN A 93 -12.10 4.29 8.80
C ASN A 93 -11.91 3.82 7.36
N LEU A 94 -10.83 4.26 6.70
CA LEU A 94 -10.47 3.80 5.37
C LEU A 94 -10.15 2.31 5.36
N LYS A 95 -10.39 1.70 4.20
CA LYS A 95 -9.93 0.35 3.86
C LYS A 95 -8.77 0.43 2.90
N LEU A 96 -7.86 -0.54 2.97
CA LEU A 96 -6.70 -0.56 2.07
C LEU A 96 -7.10 -0.63 0.57
N ASN A 97 -8.21 -1.30 0.24
CA ASN A 97 -8.72 -1.33 -1.13
C ASN A 97 -9.21 0.05 -1.61
N GLU A 98 -9.85 0.84 -0.75
CA GLU A 98 -10.30 2.21 -1.07
C GLU A 98 -9.09 3.12 -1.35
N ILE A 99 -7.99 2.92 -0.63
CA ILE A 99 -6.74 3.64 -0.85
C ILE A 99 -6.12 3.24 -2.20
N LEU A 100 -6.09 1.96 -2.53
CA LEU A 100 -5.60 1.48 -3.82
C LEU A 100 -6.45 2.00 -4.99
N GLU A 101 -7.76 2.04 -4.83
CA GLU A 101 -8.70 2.61 -5.80
C GLU A 101 -8.49 4.12 -5.98
N ALA A 102 -8.21 4.86 -4.91
CA ALA A 102 -7.92 6.28 -4.96
C ALA A 102 -6.59 6.56 -5.71
N LEU A 103 -5.53 5.81 -5.41
CA LEU A 103 -4.25 5.91 -6.11
C LEU A 103 -4.39 5.54 -7.60
N SER A 104 -5.15 4.48 -7.90
CA SER A 104 -5.42 4.07 -9.29
C SER A 104 -6.18 5.15 -10.05
N SER A 105 -7.26 5.68 -9.45
CA SER A 105 -8.06 6.76 -10.04
C SER A 105 -7.20 8.00 -10.30
N PHE A 106 -6.36 8.38 -9.34
CA PHE A 106 -5.44 9.50 -9.48
C PHE A 106 -4.47 9.31 -10.66
N TYR A 107 -3.79 8.15 -10.71
CA TYR A 107 -2.81 7.86 -11.75
C TYR A 107 -3.44 7.90 -13.15
N PHE A 108 -4.53 7.17 -13.37
CA PHE A 108 -5.12 7.05 -14.69
C PHE A 108 -5.83 8.33 -15.16
N THR A 109 -6.28 9.18 -14.23
CA THR A 109 -6.82 10.52 -14.57
C THR A 109 -5.70 11.48 -15.01
N ASN A 110 -4.51 11.34 -14.43
CA ASN A 110 -3.37 12.22 -14.69
C ASN A 110 -2.29 11.54 -15.57
N LYS A 111 -2.65 10.47 -16.29
CA LYS A 111 -1.71 9.61 -17.00
C LYS A 111 -0.75 10.38 -17.94
N ASN A 112 -1.29 11.37 -18.67
CA ASN A 112 -0.51 12.21 -19.58
C ASN A 112 0.61 12.98 -18.88
N THR A 113 0.45 13.30 -17.59
CA THR A 113 1.48 13.98 -16.78
C THR A 113 2.67 13.08 -16.46
N PHE A 114 2.45 11.76 -16.39
CA PHE A 114 3.51 10.78 -16.10
C PHE A 114 4.21 10.29 -17.36
N GLU A 115 3.52 10.23 -18.50
CA GLU A 115 4.10 9.82 -19.80
C GLU A 115 4.93 10.92 -20.49
N SER A 116 5.04 12.12 -19.89
CA SER A 116 5.73 13.28 -20.49
C SER A 116 7.23 13.37 -20.17
N PHE A 117 7.87 12.30 -19.70
CA PHE A 117 9.29 12.26 -19.32
C PHE A 117 10.12 11.33 -20.21
#